data_AF-A0AAD1WHW4-F1
#
_entry.id   AF-A0AAD1WHW4-F1
#
_cell.length_a   1.000
_cell.length_b   1.000
_cell.length_c   1.000
_cell.angle_alpha   90.00
_cell.angle_beta   90.00
_cell.angle_gamma   90.00
#
_symmetry.space_group_name_H-M   'P 1'
#
loop_
_entity.id
_entity.type
_entity.pdbx_description
1 polymer ?
#
loop_
_entity_poly.entity_id
_entity_poly.type
_entity_poly.pdbx_seq_one_letter_code
_entity_poly.pdbx_strand_id
1 'polypeptide(L)'
;PYTHSTSIGSITWSDHAEISLNIDKPRTAKAWTWRLNPTLLHNPQIRQTIQQELTNYFETNTGSVPSTNTLWAAHKATIRGTIISAASAHRRQTLRELEQHLTSLRTIEAKHKRTPSQSLLDQIKLHQHAIKSYMAKDSQKALQWTKQLYYEKSNKADTLLARRLRHKTLQKHIDEITSPGGRTHKDPDRIASIFVDYFSKLYDHKPNHTFTHPT
;
A
#
# COMPACT_ATOMS: atom_id res chain seq x y z
N PRO A 1 0.66 3.53 -24.51
CA PRO A 1 0.62 2.28 -23.74
C PRO A 1 -0.05 1.17 -24.55
N TYR A 2 0.73 0.23 -25.07
CA TYR A 2 0.21 -0.89 -25.84
C TYR A 2 -0.29 -1.97 -24.88
N THR A 3 -1.48 -2.50 -25.15
CA THR A 3 -2.04 -3.65 -24.44
C THR A 3 -1.54 -4.93 -25.08
N HIS A 4 -0.87 -5.80 -24.31
CA HIS A 4 -0.32 -7.04 -24.83
C HIS A 4 -1.29 -8.22 -24.74
N SER A 5 -2.06 -8.31 -23.66
CA SER A 5 -3.04 -9.38 -23.50
C SER A 5 -4.08 -9.07 -22.42
N THR A 6 -5.24 -9.69 -22.57
CA THR A 6 -6.34 -9.67 -21.61
C THR A 6 -6.84 -11.08 -21.37
N SER A 7 -7.10 -11.46 -20.12
CA SER A 7 -7.66 -12.77 -19.78
C SER A 7 -8.64 -12.68 -18.61
N ILE A 8 -9.57 -13.63 -18.57
CA ILE A 8 -10.52 -13.80 -17.47
C ILE A 8 -10.09 -15.04 -16.67
N GLY A 9 -9.94 -14.88 -15.36
CA GLY A 9 -9.54 -15.91 -14.42
C GLY A 9 -10.70 -16.77 -13.89
N SER A 10 -10.37 -17.71 -13.00
CA SER A 10 -11.38 -18.49 -12.25
C SER A 10 -11.88 -17.70 -11.04
N ILE A 11 -13.08 -18.05 -10.57
CA ILE A 11 -13.68 -17.50 -9.36
C ILE A 11 -12.99 -18.15 -8.15
N THR A 12 -12.17 -17.38 -7.43
CA THR A 12 -11.28 -17.92 -6.38
C THR A 12 -11.77 -17.57 -4.98
N TRP A 13 -11.77 -16.28 -4.62
CA TRP A 13 -12.09 -15.80 -3.28
C TRP A 13 -13.25 -14.79 -3.23
N SER A 14 -13.61 -14.25 -4.39
CA SER A 14 -14.73 -13.34 -4.63
C SER A 14 -15.78 -14.06 -5.46
N ASP A 15 -17.00 -13.56 -5.48
CA ASP A 15 -18.07 -13.95 -6.43
C ASP A 15 -17.78 -13.47 -7.86
N HIS A 16 -16.79 -12.58 -8.03
CA HIS A 16 -16.30 -12.12 -9.32
C HIS A 16 -15.04 -12.87 -9.79
N ALA A 17 -14.95 -13.10 -11.11
CA ALA A 17 -13.73 -13.59 -11.76
C ALA A 17 -12.71 -12.47 -11.95
N GLU A 18 -11.41 -12.78 -11.76
CA GLU A 18 -10.33 -11.83 -12.02
C GLU A 18 -10.27 -11.45 -13.50
N ILE A 19 -10.07 -10.17 -13.81
CA ILE A 19 -9.77 -9.69 -15.17
C ILE A 19 -8.34 -9.19 -15.16
N SER A 20 -7.46 -9.88 -15.88
CA SER A 20 -6.04 -9.53 -15.97
C SER A 20 -5.77 -8.77 -17.27
N LEU A 21 -5.04 -7.66 -17.17
CA LEU A 21 -4.62 -6.81 -18.29
C LEU A 21 -3.11 -6.60 -18.22
N ASN A 22 -2.39 -6.95 -19.29
CA ASN A 22 -0.95 -6.72 -19.39
C ASN A 22 -0.66 -5.46 -20.23
N ILE A 23 0.01 -4.48 -19.63
CA ILE A 23 0.36 -3.21 -20.25
C ILE A 23 1.84 -2.87 -20.05
N ASP A 24 2.42 -2.23 -21.07
CA ASP A 24 3.75 -1.67 -20.96
C ASP A 24 3.77 -0.44 -20.05
N LYS A 25 4.65 -0.48 -19.06
CA LYS A 25 4.92 0.64 -18.17
C LYS A 25 6.28 1.25 -18.49
N PRO A 26 6.40 2.59 -18.63
CA PRO A 26 7.70 3.23 -18.78
C PRO A 26 8.60 2.91 -17.58
N ARG A 27 9.81 2.46 -17.89
CA ARG A 27 10.81 2.01 -16.91
C ARG A 27 11.33 3.21 -16.12
N THR A 28 10.71 3.50 -14.99
CA THR A 28 11.22 4.48 -14.03
C THR A 28 12.26 3.81 -13.15
N ALA A 29 13.47 4.38 -13.10
CA ALA A 29 14.52 3.93 -12.20
C ALA A 29 14.06 4.17 -10.76
N LYS A 30 13.59 3.11 -10.09
CA LYS A 30 13.32 3.16 -8.65
C LYS A 30 14.62 2.89 -7.91
N ALA A 31 14.98 3.77 -6.98
CA ALA A 31 15.99 3.47 -5.98
C ALA A 31 15.51 2.24 -5.16
N TRP A 32 16.20 1.12 -5.32
CA TRP A 32 15.88 -0.11 -4.60
C TRP A 32 16.61 -0.14 -3.27
N THR A 33 15.89 0.10 -2.18
CA THR A 33 16.36 -0.23 -0.84
C THR A 33 15.88 -1.63 -0.49
N TRP A 34 16.81 -2.55 -0.26
CA TRP A 34 16.46 -3.87 0.25
C TRP A 34 15.85 -3.76 1.65
N ARG A 35 14.84 -4.58 1.92
CA ARG A 35 14.20 -4.70 3.23
C ARG A 35 14.02 -6.18 3.55
N LEU A 36 14.35 -6.55 4.78
CA LEU A 36 14.09 -7.89 5.30
C LEU A 36 12.57 -8.15 5.35
N ASN A 37 12.13 -9.30 4.86
CA ASN A 37 10.78 -9.79 5.12
C ASN A 37 10.77 -10.60 6.44
N PRO A 38 10.22 -10.07 7.55
CA PRO A 38 10.27 -10.74 8.85
C PRO A 38 9.49 -12.06 8.88
N THR A 39 8.53 -12.26 7.96
CA THR A 39 7.77 -13.52 7.90
C THR A 39 8.66 -14.71 7.53
N LEU A 40 9.80 -14.48 6.85
CA LEU A 40 10.75 -15.54 6.49
C LEU A 40 11.40 -16.17 7.73
N LEU A 41 11.55 -15.41 8.81
CA LEU A 41 12.16 -15.89 10.06
C LEU A 41 11.26 -16.86 10.84
N HIS A 42 9.97 -16.93 10.48
CA HIS A 42 9.04 -17.90 11.06
C HIS A 42 9.21 -19.30 10.45
N ASN A 43 9.88 -19.40 9.29
CA ASN A 43 10.19 -20.69 8.69
C ASN A 43 11.44 -21.28 9.39
N PRO A 44 11.32 -22.44 10.06
CA PRO A 44 12.40 -22.98 10.87
C PRO A 44 13.63 -23.38 10.04
N GLN A 45 13.44 -23.84 8.80
CA GLN A 45 14.54 -24.18 7.90
C GLN A 45 15.33 -22.93 7.51
N ILE A 46 14.65 -21.86 7.11
CA ILE A 46 15.30 -20.58 6.78
C ILE A 46 16.04 -20.02 8.00
N ARG A 47 15.41 -20.09 9.18
CA ARG A 47 16.02 -19.65 10.44
C ARG A 47 17.31 -20.42 10.73
N GLN A 48 17.27 -21.75 10.59
CA GLN A 48 18.43 -22.61 10.82
C GLN A 48 19.56 -22.28 9.83
N THR A 49 19.26 -22.11 8.54
CA THR A 49 20.27 -21.71 7.54
C THR A 49 20.92 -20.38 7.90
N ILE A 50 20.13 -19.38 8.31
CA ILE A 50 20.68 -18.08 8.72
C ILE A 50 21.57 -18.22 9.96
N GLN A 51 21.16 -19.02 10.95
CA GLN A 51 21.95 -19.27 12.15
C GLN A 51 23.27 -19.97 11.84
N GLN A 52 23.26 -20.97 10.96
CA GLN A 52 24.47 -21.67 10.51
C GLN A 52 25.44 -20.72 9.79
N GLU A 53 24.94 -19.94 8.84
CA GLU A 53 25.76 -18.95 8.13
C GLU A 53 26.33 -17.86 9.06
N LEU A 54 25.58 -17.51 10.12
CA LEU A 54 26.03 -16.56 11.13
C LEU A 54 27.30 -17.05 11.83
N THR A 55 27.29 -18.31 12.27
CA THR A 55 28.42 -18.94 12.97
C THR A 55 29.57 -19.25 12.02
N ASN A 56 29.28 -19.90 10.89
CA ASN A 56 30.28 -20.32 9.89
C ASN A 56 31.13 -19.14 9.40
N TYR A 57 30.52 -17.96 9.24
CA TYR A 57 31.25 -16.77 8.81
C TYR A 57 32.37 -16.41 9.79
N PHE A 58 32.08 -16.37 11.09
CA PHE A 58 33.09 -16.00 12.09
C PHE A 58 34.14 -17.10 12.28
N GLU A 59 33.74 -18.37 12.25
CA GLU A 59 34.69 -19.49 12.33
C GLU A 59 35.74 -19.46 11.20
N THR A 60 35.32 -19.06 9.99
CA THR A 60 36.20 -19.07 8.81
C THR A 60 36.96 -17.76 8.58
N ASN A 61 36.44 -16.62 9.04
CA ASN A 61 37.00 -15.30 8.73
C ASN A 61 37.64 -14.60 9.94
N THR A 62 37.58 -15.16 11.15
CA THR A 62 38.26 -14.55 12.30
C THR A 62 39.77 -14.54 12.07
N GLY A 63 40.39 -13.36 12.17
CA GLY A 63 41.83 -13.16 11.93
C GLY A 63 42.22 -12.95 10.45
N SER A 64 41.27 -13.04 9.50
CA SER A 64 41.57 -12.82 8.07
C SER A 64 41.76 -11.35 7.70
N VAL A 65 41.19 -10.44 8.48
CA VAL A 65 41.33 -8.98 8.32
C VAL A 65 41.70 -8.32 9.65
N PRO A 66 42.59 -7.32 9.65
CA PRO A 66 43.03 -6.65 10.88
C PRO A 66 41.96 -5.73 11.48
N SER A 67 40.98 -5.30 10.67
CA SER A 67 39.91 -4.40 11.11
C SER A 67 38.64 -5.17 11.45
N THR A 68 38.22 -5.10 12.71
CA THR A 68 36.94 -5.63 13.19
C THR A 68 35.75 -5.01 12.44
N ASN A 69 35.84 -3.74 12.04
CA ASN A 69 34.77 -3.07 11.28
C ASN A 69 34.58 -3.72 9.90
N THR A 70 35.67 -4.05 9.22
CA THR A 70 35.64 -4.72 7.92
C THR A 70 35.05 -6.12 8.05
N LEU A 71 35.44 -6.87 9.08
CA LEU A 71 34.89 -8.19 9.38
C LEU A 71 33.37 -8.14 9.57
N TRP A 72 32.87 -7.21 10.39
CA TRP A 72 31.42 -7.05 10.61
C TRP A 72 30.67 -6.54 9.38
N ALA A 73 31.28 -5.68 8.56
CA ALA A 73 30.67 -5.20 7.32
C ALA A 73 30.49 -6.33 6.30
N ALA A 74 31.53 -7.14 6.12
CA ALA A 74 31.49 -8.31 5.24
C ALA A 74 30.53 -9.37 5.79
N HIS A 75 30.52 -9.63 7.10
CA HIS A 75 29.53 -10.51 7.74
C HIS A 75 28.08 -10.12 7.40
N LYS A 76 27.73 -8.84 7.60
CA LYS A 76 26.39 -8.33 7.29
C LYS A 76 26.04 -8.49 5.81
N ALA A 77 27.01 -8.29 4.91
CA ALA A 77 26.82 -8.46 3.48
C ALA A 77 26.54 -9.93 3.13
N THR A 78 27.31 -10.87 3.70
CA THR A 78 27.13 -12.32 3.52
C THR A 78 25.74 -12.75 3.99
N ILE A 79 25.36 -12.42 5.23
CA ILE A 79 24.05 -12.81 5.79
C ILE A 79 22.90 -12.20 5.00
N ARG A 80 23.04 -10.95 4.54
CA ARG A 80 22.04 -10.34 3.65
C ARG A 80 21.91 -11.10 2.33
N GLY A 81 23.03 -11.54 1.74
CA GLY A 81 23.04 -12.40 0.55
C GLY A 81 22.29 -13.71 0.78
N THR A 82 22.57 -14.39 1.89
CA THR A 82 21.90 -15.63 2.30
C THR A 82 20.39 -15.42 2.42
N ILE A 83 19.95 -14.36 3.12
CA ILE A 83 18.53 -14.05 3.29
C ILE A 83 17.87 -13.73 1.95
N ILE A 84 18.51 -12.96 1.07
CA ILE A 84 17.99 -12.65 -0.26
C ILE A 84 17.78 -13.94 -1.07
N SER A 85 18.76 -14.84 -1.05
CA SER A 85 18.68 -16.13 -1.72
C SER A 85 17.51 -16.98 -1.21
N ALA A 86 17.41 -17.14 0.12
CA ALA A 86 16.33 -17.88 0.77
C ALA A 86 14.95 -17.27 0.48
N ALA A 87 14.82 -15.94 0.55
CA ALA A 87 13.60 -15.21 0.22
C ALA A 87 13.16 -15.46 -1.23
N SER A 88 14.13 -15.42 -2.15
CA SER A 88 13.91 -15.63 -3.58
C SER A 88 13.46 -17.05 -3.87
N ALA A 89 14.11 -18.05 -3.26
CA ALA A 89 13.74 -19.45 -3.36
C ALA A 89 12.34 -19.73 -2.81
N HIS A 90 12.06 -19.24 -1.59
CA HIS A 90 10.74 -19.37 -0.97
C HIS A 90 9.66 -18.73 -1.83
N ARG A 91 9.90 -17.52 -2.37
CA ARG A 91 8.94 -16.85 -3.26
C ARG A 91 8.65 -17.68 -4.51
N ARG A 92 9.68 -18.23 -5.16
CA ARG A 92 9.52 -19.10 -6.33
C ARG A 92 8.71 -20.35 -6.00
N GLN A 93 8.96 -20.95 -4.84
CA GLN A 93 8.19 -22.11 -4.39
C GLN A 93 6.72 -21.76 -4.17
N THR A 94 6.43 -20.71 -3.39
CA THR A 94 5.04 -20.33 -3.09
C THR A 94 4.26 -19.93 -4.35
N LEU A 95 4.91 -19.27 -5.32
CA LEU A 95 4.26 -18.94 -6.60
C LEU A 95 3.94 -20.18 -7.43
N ARG A 96 4.84 -21.19 -7.44
CA ARG A 96 4.58 -22.47 -8.11
C ARG A 96 3.41 -23.21 -7.47
N GLU A 97 3.34 -23.27 -6.14
CA GLU A 97 2.22 -23.88 -5.41
C GLU A 97 0.90 -23.17 -5.71
N LEU A 98 0.90 -21.84 -5.75
CA LEU A 98 -0.27 -21.05 -6.13
C LEU A 98 -0.74 -21.35 -7.55
N GLU A 99 0.18 -21.41 -8.52
CA GLU A 99 -0.12 -21.73 -9.90
C GLU A 99 -0.68 -23.16 -10.05
N GLN A 100 -0.15 -24.12 -9.30
CA GLN A 100 -0.68 -25.48 -9.24
C GLN A 100 -2.12 -25.51 -8.71
N HIS A 101 -2.42 -24.73 -7.66
CA HIS A 101 -3.78 -24.64 -7.14
C HIS A 101 -4.74 -23.95 -8.13
N LEU A 102 -4.31 -22.90 -8.82
CA LEU A 102 -5.12 -22.21 -9.83
C LEU A 102 -5.41 -23.09 -11.05
N THR A 103 -4.40 -23.81 -11.54
CA THR A 103 -4.55 -24.76 -12.65
C THR A 103 -5.45 -25.93 -12.27
N SER A 104 -5.24 -26.52 -11.09
CA SER A 104 -6.10 -27.58 -10.56
C SER A 104 -7.54 -27.10 -10.43
N LEU A 105 -7.75 -25.92 -9.85
CA LEU A 105 -9.08 -25.31 -9.71
C LEU A 105 -9.78 -25.18 -11.07
N ARG A 106 -9.11 -24.61 -12.09
CA ARG A 106 -9.66 -24.51 -13.45
C ARG A 106 -10.10 -25.87 -14.02
N THR A 107 -9.27 -26.90 -13.85
CA THR A 107 -9.59 -28.23 -14.38
C THR A 107 -10.78 -28.89 -13.66
N ILE A 108 -10.86 -28.75 -12.34
CA ILE A 108 -11.92 -29.35 -11.53
C ILE A 108 -13.24 -28.59 -11.74
N GLU A 109 -13.21 -27.26 -11.84
CA GLU A 109 -14.38 -26.45 -12.22
C GLU A 109 -14.92 -26.86 -13.59
N ALA A 110 -14.06 -27.06 -14.58
CA ALA A 110 -14.48 -27.52 -15.91
C ALA A 110 -15.12 -28.91 -15.87
N LYS A 111 -14.58 -29.83 -15.06
CA LYS A 111 -15.17 -31.17 -14.84
C LYS A 111 -16.53 -31.07 -14.14
N HIS A 112 -16.62 -30.28 -13.08
CA HIS A 112 -17.85 -30.10 -12.31
C HIS A 112 -18.98 -29.47 -13.14
N LYS A 113 -18.65 -28.56 -14.06
CA LYS A 113 -19.63 -28.00 -15.02
C LYS A 113 -20.23 -29.06 -15.94
N ARG A 114 -19.47 -30.09 -16.33
CA ARG A 114 -19.92 -31.18 -17.20
C ARG A 114 -20.65 -32.27 -16.41
N THR A 115 -20.15 -32.56 -15.21
CA THR A 115 -20.68 -33.61 -14.34
C THR A 115 -20.73 -33.09 -12.91
N PRO A 116 -21.87 -32.49 -12.50
CA PRO A 116 -22.05 -32.00 -11.14
C PRO A 116 -21.92 -33.15 -10.14
N SER A 117 -21.01 -32.99 -9.17
CA SER A 117 -20.76 -33.97 -8.11
C SER A 117 -20.31 -33.29 -6.84
N GLN A 118 -20.81 -33.75 -5.70
CA GLN A 118 -20.45 -33.21 -4.38
C GLN A 118 -18.96 -33.36 -4.08
N SER A 119 -18.35 -34.50 -4.44
CA SER A 119 -16.91 -34.75 -4.28
C SER A 119 -16.06 -33.73 -5.04
N LEU A 120 -16.46 -33.37 -6.27
CA LEU A 120 -15.76 -32.34 -7.04
C LEU A 120 -15.92 -30.95 -6.42
N LEU A 121 -17.10 -30.65 -5.87
CA LEU A 121 -17.36 -29.38 -5.19
C LEU A 121 -16.48 -29.21 -3.94
N ASP A 122 -16.29 -30.28 -3.17
CA ASP A 122 -15.44 -30.25 -1.98
C ASP A 122 -13.96 -30.06 -2.36
N GLN A 123 -13.50 -30.65 -3.47
CA GLN A 123 -12.15 -30.39 -4.01
C GLN A 123 -11.98 -28.93 -4.49
N ILE A 124 -13.01 -28.36 -5.13
CA ILE A 124 -13.01 -26.93 -5.52
C ILE A 124 -12.82 -26.04 -4.28
N LYS A 125 -13.62 -26.28 -3.23
CA LYS A 125 -13.53 -25.52 -1.97
C LYS A 125 -12.15 -25.64 -1.33
N LEU A 126 -11.55 -26.83 -1.37
CA LEU A 126 -10.20 -27.07 -0.85
C LEU A 126 -9.16 -26.17 -1.55
N HIS A 127 -9.16 -26.15 -2.89
CA HIS A 127 -8.25 -25.30 -3.66
C HIS A 127 -8.53 -23.81 -3.47
N GLN A 128 -9.79 -23.39 -3.44
CA GLN A 128 -10.17 -22.01 -3.15
C GLN A 128 -9.69 -21.57 -1.76
N HIS A 129 -9.81 -22.42 -0.75
CA HIS A 129 -9.31 -22.15 0.59
C HIS A 129 -7.78 -21.99 0.62
N ALA A 130 -7.04 -22.84 -0.09
CA ALA A 130 -5.59 -22.73 -0.21
C ALA A 130 -5.17 -21.40 -0.86
N ILE A 131 -5.83 -21.00 -1.96
CA ILE A 131 -5.60 -19.72 -2.64
C ILE A 131 -5.94 -18.54 -1.72
N LYS A 132 -7.06 -18.60 -1.00
CA LYS A 132 -7.47 -17.57 -0.04
C LYS A 132 -6.46 -17.41 1.10
N SER A 133 -5.91 -18.51 1.60
CA SER A 133 -4.84 -18.50 2.62
C SER A 133 -3.58 -17.80 2.12
N TYR A 134 -3.20 -18.02 0.85
CA TYR A 134 -2.08 -17.30 0.24
C TYR A 134 -2.35 -15.78 0.14
N MET A 135 -3.53 -15.39 -0.37
CA MET A 135 -3.93 -13.98 -0.48
C MET A 135 -3.99 -13.27 0.88
N ALA A 136 -4.45 -13.98 1.92
CA ALA A 136 -4.47 -13.47 3.28
C ALA A 136 -3.05 -13.19 3.81
N LYS A 137 -2.09 -14.09 3.56
CA LYS A 137 -0.68 -13.89 3.94
C LYS A 137 -0.05 -12.70 3.23
N ASP A 138 -0.31 -12.52 1.94
CA ASP A 138 0.21 -11.38 1.18
C ASP A 138 -0.40 -10.06 1.66
N SER A 139 -1.70 -10.05 1.92
CA SER A 139 -2.42 -8.91 2.51
C SER A 139 -1.89 -8.54 3.89
N GLN A 140 -1.63 -9.53 4.75
CA GLN A 140 -1.03 -9.33 6.08
C GLN A 140 0.36 -8.68 5.96
N LYS A 141 1.17 -9.13 5.01
CA LYS A 141 2.50 -8.58 4.74
C LYS A 141 2.42 -7.12 4.26
N ALA A 142 1.51 -6.82 3.33
CA ALA A 142 1.26 -5.45 2.88
C ALA A 142 0.79 -4.54 4.03
N LEU A 143 -0.09 -5.04 4.90
CA LEU A 143 -0.54 -4.33 6.10
C LEU A 143 0.62 -4.07 7.07
N GLN A 144 1.47 -5.06 7.33
CA GLN A 144 2.63 -4.90 8.20
C GLN A 144 3.58 -3.82 7.67
N TRP A 145 3.86 -3.81 6.37
CA TRP A 145 4.69 -2.76 5.77
C TRP A 145 4.05 -1.38 5.83
N THR A 146 2.74 -1.31 5.62
CA THR A 146 1.97 -0.05 5.75
C THR A 146 2.02 0.47 7.18
N LYS A 147 1.84 -0.41 8.17
CA LYS A 147 1.98 -0.07 9.60
C LYS A 147 3.39 0.41 9.93
N GLN A 148 4.42 -0.28 9.45
CA GLN A 148 5.81 0.14 9.68
C GLN A 148 6.09 1.51 9.06
N LEU A 149 5.64 1.74 7.82
CA LEU A 149 5.75 3.05 7.17
C LEU A 149 5.02 4.13 7.97
N TYR A 150 3.82 3.82 8.45
CA TYR A 150 3.06 4.72 9.32
C TYR A 150 3.87 5.07 10.58
N TYR A 151 4.43 4.10 11.30
CA TYR A 151 5.26 4.38 12.50
C TYR A 151 6.50 5.22 12.19
N GLU A 152 7.21 4.93 11.11
CA GLU A 152 8.40 5.69 10.68
C GLU A 152 8.07 7.16 10.31
N LYS A 153 6.81 7.43 9.93
CA LYS A 153 6.35 8.72 9.43
C LYS A 153 5.38 9.47 10.36
N SER A 154 4.77 8.80 11.35
CA SER A 154 3.67 9.33 12.19
C SER A 154 4.08 10.54 13.01
N ASN A 155 5.31 10.57 13.53
CA ASN A 155 5.81 11.68 14.35
C ASN A 155 6.49 12.77 13.54
N LYS A 156 6.61 12.60 12.22
CA LYS A 156 7.06 13.66 11.31
C LYS A 156 5.78 14.33 10.80
N ALA A 157 5.72 15.66 10.75
CA ALA A 157 4.63 16.37 10.07
C ALA A 157 4.68 16.00 8.58
N ASP A 158 4.11 14.86 8.23
CA ASP A 158 4.46 14.17 6.99
C ASP A 158 3.80 14.86 5.79
N THR A 159 4.27 14.49 4.60
CA THR A 159 3.70 14.90 3.32
C THR A 159 2.19 14.77 3.25
N LEU A 160 1.57 13.78 3.94
CA LEU A 160 0.11 13.63 4.00
C LEU A 160 -0.57 14.73 4.81
N LEU A 161 -0.03 15.10 5.98
CA LEU A 161 -0.52 16.23 6.75
C LEU A 161 -0.30 17.53 5.99
N ALA A 162 0.90 17.73 5.41
CA ALA A 162 1.21 18.88 4.59
C ALA A 162 0.27 18.99 3.36
N ARG A 163 -0.02 17.87 2.68
CA ARG A 163 -1.00 17.81 1.58
C ARG A 163 -2.42 18.10 2.06
N ARG A 164 -2.84 17.54 3.20
CA ARG A 164 -4.16 17.79 3.78
C ARG A 164 -4.31 19.25 4.21
N LEU A 165 -3.28 19.84 4.83
CA LEU A 165 -3.24 21.26 5.18
C LEU A 165 -3.30 22.12 3.92
N ARG A 166 -2.47 21.84 2.90
CA ARG A 166 -2.50 22.55 1.62
C ARG A 166 -3.87 22.46 0.95
N HIS A 167 -4.51 21.29 0.94
CA HIS A 167 -5.86 21.11 0.40
C HIS A 167 -6.90 21.92 1.19
N LYS A 168 -6.82 21.89 2.53
CA LYS A 168 -7.69 22.73 3.38
C LYS A 168 -7.47 24.23 3.14
N THR A 169 -6.23 24.66 2.92
CA THR A 169 -5.91 26.06 2.59
C THR A 169 -6.45 26.43 1.22
N LEU A 170 -6.28 25.57 0.21
CA LEU A 170 -6.83 25.78 -1.14
C LEU A 170 -8.36 25.83 -1.15
N GLN A 171 -9.03 24.96 -0.39
CA GLN A 171 -10.51 24.98 -0.28
C GLN A 171 -11.05 26.26 0.37
N LYS A 172 -10.26 26.91 1.22
CA LYS A 172 -10.62 28.18 1.86
C LYS A 172 -10.15 29.41 1.08
N HIS A 173 -9.34 29.21 0.05
CA HIS A 173 -8.84 30.29 -0.77
C HIS A 173 -9.96 30.75 -1.71
N ILE A 174 -10.21 32.05 -1.73
CA ILE A 174 -11.22 32.66 -2.59
C ILE A 174 -10.49 33.31 -3.75
N ASP A 175 -10.53 32.67 -4.91
CA ASP A 175 -9.82 33.13 -6.12
C ASP A 175 -10.54 34.27 -6.83
N GLU A 176 -11.87 34.33 -6.70
CA GLU A 176 -12.71 35.35 -7.32
C GLU A 176 -13.99 35.60 -6.53
N ILE A 177 -14.51 36.83 -6.61
CA ILE A 177 -15.81 37.21 -6.04
C ILE A 177 -16.60 38.06 -7.02
N THR A 178 -17.91 37.87 -7.07
CA THR A 178 -18.83 38.69 -7.87
C THR A 178 -19.43 39.78 -7.00
N SER A 179 -19.20 41.04 -7.38
CA SER A 179 -19.82 42.21 -6.73
C SER A 179 -21.34 42.22 -6.96
N PRO A 180 -22.14 42.86 -6.09
CA PRO A 180 -23.57 43.07 -6.32
C PRO A 180 -23.91 43.69 -7.67
N GLY A 181 -22.98 44.46 -8.27
CA GLY A 181 -23.11 45.01 -9.62
C GLY A 181 -22.81 44.03 -10.77
N GLY A 182 -22.70 42.72 -10.50
CA GLY A 182 -22.50 41.67 -11.51
C GLY A 182 -21.07 41.55 -12.07
N ARG A 183 -20.11 42.34 -11.58
CA ARG A 183 -18.70 42.30 -12.02
C ARG A 183 -17.88 41.34 -11.16
N THR A 184 -17.12 40.45 -11.79
CA THR A 184 -16.22 39.52 -11.12
C THR A 184 -14.85 40.16 -10.88
N HIS A 185 -14.33 40.01 -9.66
CA HIS A 185 -13.03 40.53 -9.24
C HIS A 185 -12.13 39.38 -8.79
N LYS A 186 -10.86 39.41 -9.24
CA LYS A 186 -9.81 38.43 -8.90
C LYS A 186 -8.67 39.04 -8.07
N ASP A 187 -8.73 40.35 -7.83
CA ASP A 187 -7.73 41.09 -7.09
C ASP A 187 -7.96 40.93 -5.58
N PRO A 188 -6.99 40.43 -4.80
CA PRO A 188 -7.15 40.16 -3.36
C PRO A 188 -7.65 41.36 -2.55
N ASP A 189 -7.13 42.56 -2.80
CA ASP A 189 -7.50 43.78 -2.06
C ASP A 189 -8.97 44.16 -2.35
N ARG A 190 -9.40 43.96 -3.61
CA ARG A 190 -10.78 44.19 -4.02
C ARG A 190 -11.73 43.16 -3.43
N ILE A 191 -11.32 41.88 -3.41
CA ILE A 191 -12.10 40.80 -2.77
C ILE A 191 -12.30 41.11 -1.28
N ALA A 192 -11.23 41.48 -0.58
CA ALA A 192 -11.30 41.85 0.84
C ALA A 192 -12.25 43.04 1.08
N SER A 193 -12.14 44.09 0.26
CA SER A 193 -13.00 45.27 0.34
C SER A 193 -14.49 44.94 0.16
N ILE A 194 -14.82 44.04 -0.78
CA ILE A 194 -16.21 43.59 -1.02
C ILE A 194 -16.73 42.78 0.17
N PHE A 195 -15.91 41.92 0.76
CA PHE A 195 -16.27 41.20 1.99
C PHE A 195 -16.56 42.14 3.15
N VAL A 196 -15.71 43.15 3.35
CA VAL A 196 -15.91 44.17 4.39
C VAL A 196 -17.23 44.91 4.15
N ASP A 197 -17.46 45.44 2.96
CA ASP A 197 -18.70 46.18 2.65
C ASP A 197 -19.96 45.32 2.85
N TYR A 198 -19.93 44.06 2.41
CA TYR A 198 -21.05 43.14 2.59
C TYR A 198 -21.36 42.88 4.07
N PHE A 199 -20.33 42.52 4.87
CA PHE A 199 -20.54 42.21 6.27
C PHE A 199 -20.83 43.45 7.11
N SER A 200 -20.24 44.61 6.80
CA SER A 200 -20.60 45.88 7.41
C SER A 200 -22.10 46.13 7.25
N LYS A 201 -22.65 46.01 6.04
CA LYS A 201 -24.10 46.16 5.79
C LYS A 201 -24.95 45.12 6.51
N LEU A 202 -24.48 43.86 6.56
CA LEU A 202 -25.20 42.78 7.23
C LEU A 202 -25.31 43.00 8.74
N TYR A 203 -24.30 43.65 9.36
CA TYR A 203 -24.27 43.87 10.79
C TYR A 203 -24.67 45.30 11.22
N ASP A 204 -24.92 46.22 10.27
CA ASP A 204 -25.36 47.61 10.55
C ASP A 204 -26.86 47.74 10.90
N HIS A 205 -27.52 46.65 11.28
CA HIS A 205 -28.92 46.69 11.70
C HIS A 205 -29.07 47.44 13.03
N LYS A 206 -29.76 48.60 13.01
CA LYS A 206 -30.18 49.29 14.23
C LYS A 206 -31.24 48.46 14.98
N PRO A 207 -31.20 48.38 16.32
CA PRO A 207 -32.21 47.66 17.09
C PRO A 207 -33.58 48.36 16.97
N ASN A 208 -34.52 47.74 16.28
CA ASN A 208 -35.86 48.26 16.01
C ASN A 208 -36.87 48.05 17.16
N HIS A 209 -36.44 48.01 18.43
CA HIS A 209 -37.39 47.87 19.53
C HIS A 209 -37.06 48.80 20.69
N THR A 210 -37.80 49.90 20.79
CA THR A 210 -38.06 50.58 22.06
C THR A 210 -38.99 49.68 22.87
N PHE A 211 -38.45 48.95 23.85
CA PHE A 211 -39.26 48.26 24.84
C PHE A 211 -39.84 49.30 25.81
N THR A 212 -41.08 49.74 25.59
CA THR A 212 -41.86 50.39 26.64
C THR A 212 -42.36 49.31 27.60
N HIS A 213 -41.77 49.25 28.80
CA HIS A 213 -42.28 48.42 29.88
C HIS A 213 -43.55 49.08 30.47
N PRO A 214 -44.69 48.36 30.58
CA PRO A 214 -45.80 48.82 31.38
C PRO A 214 -45.51 48.60 32.86
N THR A 215 -45.81 49.63 33.67
CA THR A 215 -45.78 49.65 35.14
C THR A 215 -46.79 48.72 35.78
#